data_AF-A0A377YVL5-F1
#
_entry.id   AF-A0A377YVL5-F1
#
_cell.length_a   1.000
_cell.length_b   1.000
_cell.length_c   1.000
_cell.angle_alpha   90.00
_cell.angle_beta   90.00
_cell.angle_gamma   90.00
#
_symmetry.space_group_name_H-M   'P 1'
#
loop_
_entity.id
_entity.type
_entity.pdbx_description
1 polymer ?
#
loop_
_entity_poly.entity_id
_entity_poly.type
_entity_poly.pdbx_seq_one_letter_code
_entity_poly.pdbx_strand_id
1 'polypeptide(L)' 'MITIAHRLQTVIDADVIVVMHEGRVAEQGRHADLLKQGGYYARLWQHYQLASQ' A
#
# COMPACT_ATOMS: atom_id res chain seq x y z
N MET A 1 14.43 0.01 -8.90
CA MET A 1 13.31 -0.12 -9.85
C MET A 1 12.14 0.66 -9.30
N ILE A 2 11.41 1.39 -10.13
CA ILE A 2 10.19 2.09 -9.70
C ILE A 2 9.02 1.45 -10.44
N THR A 3 8.01 1.00 -9.70
CA THR A 3 6.85 0.32 -10.25
C THR A 3 5.59 1.01 -9.76
N ILE A 4 4.74 1.40 -10.70
CA ILE A 4 3.41 1.94 -10.43
C ILE A 4 2.43 0.82 -10.72
N ALA A 5 1.69 0.37 -9.72
CA ALA A 5 0.76 -0.74 -9.86
C ALA A 5 -0.58 -0.42 -9.20
N HIS A 6 -1.64 -0.86 -9.87
CA HIS A 6 -3.00 -0.84 -9.31
C HIS A 6 -3.30 -2.09 -8.48
N ARG A 7 -2.51 -3.16 -8.63
CA ARG A 7 -2.65 -4.41 -7.88
C ARG A 7 -1.75 -4.37 -6.66
N LEU A 8 -2.34 -4.55 -5.47
CA LEU A 8 -1.56 -4.52 -4.23
C LEU A 8 -0.50 -5.63 -4.17
N GLN A 9 -0.77 -6.82 -4.74
CA GLN A 9 0.18 -7.94 -4.76
C GLN A 9 1.56 -7.55 -5.33
N THR A 10 1.60 -6.66 -6.32
CA THR A 10 2.84 -6.28 -7.02
C THR A 10 3.71 -5.34 -6.19
N VAL A 11 3.16 -4.69 -5.16
CA VAL A 11 3.88 -3.69 -4.35
C VAL A 11 4.26 -4.20 -2.95
N ILE A 12 3.86 -5.41 -2.56
CA ILE A 12 4.11 -5.95 -1.21
C ILE A 12 5.61 -6.12 -0.95
N ASP A 13 6.35 -6.63 -1.93
CA ASP A 13 7.80 -6.89 -1.84
C ASP A 13 8.66 -5.65 -2.11
N ALA A 14 8.05 -4.47 -2.27
CA ALA A 14 8.80 -3.25 -2.50
C ALA A 14 9.52 -2.79 -1.21
N ASP A 15 10.78 -2.36 -1.35
CA ASP A 15 11.56 -1.79 -0.25
C ASP A 15 10.90 -0.53 0.35
N VAL A 16 10.19 0.22 -0.48
CA VAL A 16 9.43 1.42 -0.10
C VAL A 16 8.17 1.49 -0.94
N ILE A 17 7.04 1.63 -0.27
CA ILE A 17 5.72 1.85 -0.84
C ILE A 17 5.36 3.31 -0.62
N VAL A 18 4.85 3.97 -1.67
CA VAL A 18 4.34 5.34 -1.62
C VAL A 18 2.86 5.29 -1.95
N VAL A 19 2.02 5.72 -1.03
CA VAL A 19 0.57 5.83 -1.24
C VAL A 19 0.25 7.24 -1.66
N MET A 20 -0.38 7.38 -2.82
CA MET A 20 -0.86 8.66 -3.31
C MET A 20 -2.36 8.82 -3.03
N HIS A 21 -2.75 9.99 -2.54
CA HIS A 21 -4.13 10.41 -2.38
C HIS A 21 -4.27 11.87 -2.86
N GLU A 22 -5.26 12.15 -3.70
CA GLU A 22 -5.56 13.50 -4.19
C GLU A 22 -4.35 14.26 -4.78
N GLY A 23 -3.47 13.55 -5.49
CA GLY A 23 -2.27 14.13 -6.11
C GLY A 23 -1.14 14.44 -5.14
N ARG A 24 -1.22 13.98 -3.89
CA ARG A 24 -0.17 14.12 -2.86
C ARG A 24 0.24 12.76 -2.30
N VAL A 25 1.45 12.70 -1.73
CA VAL A 25 1.89 11.54 -0.96
C VAL A 25 1.16 11.56 0.37
N ALA A 26 0.30 10.57 0.58
CA ALA A 26 -0.44 10.41 1.83
C ALA A 26 0.39 9.64 2.86
N GLU A 27 1.06 8.58 2.43
CA GLU A 27 1.88 7.72 3.29
C GLU A 27 3.08 7.16 2.52
N GLN A 28 4.18 6.89 3.24
CA GLN A 28 5.37 6.27 2.68
C GLN A 28 6.06 5.37 3.72
N GLY A 29 6.47 4.17 3.30
CA GLY A 29 7.17 3.23 4.18
C GLY A 29 7.21 1.82 3.62
N ARG A 30 7.72 0.87 4.41
CA ARG A 30 7.63 -0.56 4.08
C ARG A 30 6.22 -1.08 4.35
N HIS A 31 5.86 -2.17 3.68
CA HIS A 31 4.59 -2.86 3.87
C HIS A 31 4.22 -3.05 5.35
N ALA A 32 5.14 -3.62 6.14
CA ALA A 32 4.91 -3.90 7.55
C ALA A 32 4.70 -2.64 8.41
N ASP A 33 5.42 -1.56 8.11
CA ASP A 33 5.31 -0.29 8.85
C ASP A 33 3.99 0.42 8.53
N LEU A 34 3.60 0.44 7.25
CA LEU A 34 2.33 1.02 6.80
C LEU A 34 1.11 0.24 7.34
N LEU A 35 1.22 -1.09 7.47
CA LEU A 35 0.19 -1.89 8.12
C LEU A 35 0.03 -1.56 9.61
N LYS A 36 1.14 -1.36 10.32
CA LYS A 36 1.13 -0.98 11.75
C LYS A 36 0.56 0.42 11.96
N GLN A 37 0.79 1.34 11.03
CA GLN A 37 0.25 2.70 11.09
C GLN A 37 -1.27 2.75 10.94
N GLY A 38 -1.89 1.72 10.34
CA GLY A 38 -3.35 1.62 10.25
C GLY A 38 -4.01 2.67 9.35
N GLY A 39 -3.23 3.36 8.50
CA GLY A 39 -3.71 4.41 7.61
C GLY A 39 -4.37 3.92 6.33
N TYR A 40 -4.24 4.69 5.25
CA TYR A 40 -4.86 4.40 3.95
C TYR A 40 -4.37 3.07 3.40
N TYR A 41 -3.06 2.82 3.43
CA TYR A 41 -2.48 1.57 2.96
C TYR A 41 -3.10 0.36 3.65
N ALA A 42 -3.18 0.40 4.99
CA ALA A 42 -3.71 -0.69 5.78
C ALA A 42 -5.19 -0.96 5.46
N ARG A 43 -5.99 0.09 5.32
CA ARG A 43 -7.40 -0.03 4.91
C ARG A 43 -7.53 -0.67 3.53
N LEU A 44 -6.78 -0.19 2.54
CA LEU A 44 -6.72 -0.77 1.19
C LEU A 44 -6.33 -2.27 1.25
N TRP A 45 -5.36 -2.62 2.07
CA TRP A 45 -4.91 -4.00 2.26
C TRP A 45 -5.97 -4.90 2.91
N GLN A 46 -6.72 -4.40 3.88
CA GLN A 46 -7.85 -5.13 4.48
C GLN A 46 -8.94 -5.43 3.43
N HIS A 47 -9.32 -4.44 2.63
CA HIS A 47 -10.28 -4.64 1.54
C HIS A 47 -9.78 -5.64 0.49
N TYR A 48 -8.48 -5.58 0.14
CA TYR A 48 -7.87 -6.54 -0.77
C TYR A 48 -8.01 -7.98 -0.26
N GLN A 49 -7.68 -8.22 1.02
CA GLN A 49 -7.79 -9.57 1.62
C GLN A 49 -9.23 -10.08 1.64
N LEU A 50 -10.20 -9.23 1.96
CA LEU A 50 -11.62 -9.60 1.98
C LEU A 50 -12.16 -9.93 0.59
N ALA A 51 -11.70 -9.22 -0.44
CA ALA A 51 -12.13 -9.44 -1.83
C ALA A 51 -11.40 -10.61 -2.51
N SER A 52 -10.33 -11.14 -1.90
CA SER A 52 -9.52 -12.24 -2.44
C SER A 52 -9.88 -13.61 -1.85
N GLN A 53 -11.03 -13.72 -1.17
CA GLN A 53 -11.55 -14.95 -0.55
C GLN A 53 -12.63 -15.60 -1.42
#